data_AF-S7NHH2-F1
#
_entry.id   AF-S7NHH2-F1
#
_cell.length_a   1.000
_cell.length_b   1.000
_cell.length_c   1.000
_cell.angle_alpha   90.00
_cell.angle_beta   90.00
_cell.angle_gamma   90.00
#
_symmetry.space_group_name_H-M   'P 1'
#
loop_
_entity.id
_entity.type
_entity.pdbx_description
1 polymer ?
#
loop_
_entity_poly.entity_id
_entity_poly.type
_entity_poly.pdbx_seq_one_letter_code
_entity_poly.pdbx_strand_id
1 'polypeptide(L)'
;MAAQDFFQRWKQLSLPQQEAQKIFKATHPMDAEVTKAKLLGFGSALLDNVDPNPENFVGAGIIQTKALQVGCLLRLEPNAQAQMYRLTLRTSKEPVSRHLCELLAQQF
;
A
#
# COMPACT_ATOMS: atom_id res chain seq x y z
N MET A 1 -3.75 -5.96 -13.02
CA MET A 1 -4.51 -6.92 -12.20
C MET A 1 -5.90 -6.35 -12.03
N ALA A 2 -6.97 -7.14 -12.23
CA ALA A 2 -8.33 -6.62 -12.06
C ALA A 2 -8.69 -6.48 -10.57
N ALA A 3 -9.69 -5.65 -10.25
CA ALA A 3 -10.13 -5.43 -8.87
C ALA A 3 -10.52 -6.74 -8.15
N GLN A 4 -11.19 -7.65 -8.87
CA GLN A 4 -11.57 -8.96 -8.33
C GLN A 4 -10.35 -9.77 -7.88
N ASP A 5 -9.33 -9.86 -8.73
CA ASP A 5 -8.09 -10.58 -8.43
C ASP A 5 -7.36 -9.96 -7.23
N PHE A 6 -7.33 -8.62 -7.15
CA PHE A 6 -6.73 -7.91 -6.03
C PHE A 6 -7.42 -8.29 -4.72
N PHE A 7 -8.76 -8.20 -4.65
CA PHE A 7 -9.48 -8.50 -3.42
C PHE A 7 -9.41 -9.98 -3.04
N GLN A 8 -9.36 -10.90 -4.00
CA GLN A 8 -9.12 -12.31 -3.74
C GLN A 8 -7.77 -12.50 -3.03
N ARG A 9 -6.69 -11.94 -3.58
CA ARG A 9 -5.34 -12.01 -2.96
C ARG A 9 -5.29 -11.26 -1.63
N TRP A 10 -5.94 -10.11 -1.52
CA TRP A 10 -6.02 -9.33 -0.28
C TRP A 10 -6.67 -10.15 0.85
N LYS A 11 -7.77 -10.85 0.57
CA LYS A 11 -8.46 -11.71 1.53
C LYS A 11 -7.69 -12.97 1.90
N GLN A 12 -6.85 -13.49 0.99
CA GLN A 12 -5.95 -14.62 1.29
C GLN A 12 -4.85 -14.23 2.28
N LEU A 13 -4.41 -12.97 2.29
CA LEU A 13 -3.44 -12.43 3.24
C LEU A 13 -4.14 -11.88 4.49
N SER A 14 -4.81 -12.75 5.24
CA SER A 14 -5.67 -12.37 6.38
C SER A 14 -5.06 -12.63 7.76
N LEU A 15 -3.88 -13.25 7.84
CA LEU A 15 -3.24 -13.51 9.11
C LEU A 15 -2.70 -12.20 9.71
N PRO A 16 -2.82 -11.97 11.04
CA PRO A 16 -2.38 -10.73 11.68
C PRO A 16 -0.92 -10.36 11.36
N GLN A 17 -0.03 -11.35 11.29
CA GLN A 17 1.38 -11.14 10.96
C GLN A 17 1.63 -10.75 9.50
N GLN A 18 0.69 -11.00 8.59
CA GLN A 18 0.82 -10.66 7.16
C GLN A 18 0.42 -9.21 6.87
N GLU A 19 -0.29 -8.57 7.80
CA GLU A 19 -0.72 -7.19 7.70
C GLU A 19 0.16 -6.25 8.55
N ALA A 20 0.55 -5.12 7.96
CA ALA A 20 1.12 -4.00 8.69
C ALA A 20 0.29 -2.74 8.36
N GLN A 21 -0.30 -2.12 9.39
CA GLN A 21 -1.06 -0.90 9.26
C GLN A 21 -0.40 0.23 10.04
N LYS A 22 -0.36 1.42 9.43
CA LYS A 22 0.13 2.63 10.08
C LYS A 22 -0.81 3.79 9.79
N ILE A 23 -1.23 4.47 10.85
CA ILE A 23 -1.96 5.73 10.78
C ILE A 23 -0.98 6.83 11.18
N PHE A 24 -0.78 7.83 10.34
CA PHE A 24 0.25 8.85 10.56
C PHE A 24 -0.14 10.19 9.94
N LYS A 25 0.44 11.27 10.48
CA LYS A 25 0.21 12.64 10.00
C LYS A 25 0.98 12.87 8.71
N ALA A 26 0.35 13.53 7.75
CA ALA A 26 0.99 13.98 6.53
C ALA A 26 2.13 14.96 6.87
N THR A 27 3.31 14.72 6.32
CA THR A 27 4.47 15.62 6.40
C THR A 27 4.57 16.52 5.16
N HIS A 28 3.83 16.18 4.11
CA HIS A 28 3.72 16.93 2.86
C HIS A 28 2.26 17.23 2.50
N PRO A 29 2.00 18.22 1.63
CA PRO A 29 0.67 18.41 1.05
C PRO A 29 0.14 17.12 0.42
N MET A 30 -1.14 16.83 0.66
CA MET A 30 -1.82 15.61 0.18
C MET A 30 -2.29 15.78 -1.27
N ASP A 31 -1.34 16.06 -2.18
CA ASP A 31 -1.61 16.16 -3.61
C ASP A 31 -1.68 14.76 -4.25
N ALA A 32 -2.74 14.50 -5.02
CA ALA A 32 -3.01 13.19 -5.58
C ALA A 32 -1.96 12.76 -6.63
N GLU A 33 -1.52 13.68 -7.50
CA GLU A 33 -0.54 13.36 -8.55
C GLU A 33 0.86 13.14 -7.97
N VAL A 34 1.25 13.94 -6.96
CA VAL A 34 2.48 13.71 -6.20
C VAL A 34 2.42 12.38 -5.45
N THR A 35 1.25 12.04 -4.88
CA THR A 35 1.05 10.76 -4.18
C THR A 35 1.19 9.58 -5.14
N LYS A 36 0.57 9.65 -6.32
CA LYS A 36 0.74 8.64 -7.38
C LYS A 36 2.20 8.50 -7.79
N ALA A 37 2.89 9.62 -8.04
CA ALA A 37 4.30 9.60 -8.42
C ALA A 37 5.19 8.95 -7.34
N LYS A 38 4.95 9.23 -6.06
CA LYS A 38 5.66 8.59 -4.94
C LYS A 38 5.40 7.08 -4.88
N LEU A 39 4.16 6.63 -5.06
CA LEU A 39 3.81 5.21 -5.05
C LEU A 39 4.39 4.44 -6.26
N LEU A 40 4.41 5.05 -7.44
CA LEU A 40 5.06 4.51 -8.63
C LEU A 40 6.59 4.47 -8.45
N GLY A 41 7.18 5.55 -7.92
CA GLY A 41 8.62 5.65 -7.63
C GLY A 41 9.08 4.66 -6.55
N PHE A 42 8.20 4.29 -5.62
CA PHE A 42 8.43 3.20 -4.66
C PHE A 42 8.44 1.81 -5.32
N GLY A 43 8.03 1.70 -6.58
CA GLY A 43 8.07 0.46 -7.36
C GLY A 43 6.78 -0.35 -7.35
N SER A 44 5.67 0.22 -6.85
CA SER A 44 4.35 -0.42 -6.93
C SER A 44 3.66 -0.10 -8.26
N ALA A 45 2.95 -1.07 -8.82
CA ALA A 45 1.96 -0.78 -9.85
C ALA A 45 0.72 -0.19 -9.17
N LEU A 46 0.26 0.96 -9.66
CA LEU A 46 -1.02 1.53 -9.22
C LEU A 46 -2.18 0.87 -9.97
N LEU A 47 -3.24 0.55 -9.22
CA LEU A 47 -4.40 -0.13 -9.74
C LEU A 47 -5.62 0.79 -9.67
N ASP A 48 -6.11 1.19 -10.83
CA ASP A 48 -7.30 2.04 -10.93
C ASP A 48 -8.58 1.25 -10.64
N ASN A 49 -9.58 1.93 -10.07
CA ASN A 49 -10.93 1.39 -9.83
C ASN A 49 -10.97 0.09 -9.02
N VAL A 50 -10.00 -0.10 -8.11
CA VAL A 50 -10.00 -1.24 -7.18
C VAL A 50 -10.70 -0.90 -5.87
N ASP A 51 -10.34 0.22 -5.24
CA ASP A 51 -11.08 0.71 -4.08
C ASP A 51 -12.37 1.39 -4.54
N PRO A 52 -13.53 1.13 -3.90
CA PRO A 52 -14.74 1.89 -4.18
C PRO A 52 -14.62 3.38 -3.84
N ASN A 53 -13.72 3.76 -2.92
CA ASN A 53 -13.40 5.15 -2.65
C ASN A 53 -12.32 5.65 -3.64
N PRO A 54 -12.63 6.60 -4.55
CA PRO A 54 -11.68 7.07 -5.56
C PRO A 54 -10.49 7.86 -4.96
N GLU A 55 -10.60 8.34 -3.72
CA GLU A 55 -9.51 9.04 -3.03
C GLU A 55 -8.44 8.08 -2.50
N ASN A 56 -8.74 6.79 -2.43
CA ASN A 56 -7.80 5.78 -1.95
C ASN A 56 -6.91 5.30 -3.08
N PHE A 57 -5.64 5.06 -2.76
CA PHE A 57 -4.69 4.48 -3.69
C PHE A 57 -4.52 3.00 -3.39
N VAL A 58 -4.60 2.19 -4.44
CA VAL A 58 -4.34 0.75 -4.36
C VAL A 58 -3.12 0.42 -5.21
N GLY A 59 -2.20 -0.32 -4.62
CA GLY A 59 -0.99 -0.75 -5.30
C GLY A 59 -0.74 -2.24 -5.14
N ALA A 60 -0.05 -2.81 -6.12
CA ALA A 60 0.44 -4.18 -6.07
C ALA A 60 1.84 -4.27 -6.65
N GLY A 61 2.64 -5.20 -6.12
CA GLY A 61 3.99 -5.44 -6.60
C GLY A 61 4.53 -6.78 -6.14
N ILE A 62 5.72 -7.12 -6.61
CA ILE A 62 6.46 -8.30 -6.18
C ILE A 62 7.86 -7.84 -5.79
N ILE A 63 8.21 -8.02 -4.52
CA ILE A 63 9.60 -7.86 -4.08
C ILE A 63 10.37 -9.08 -4.51
N GLN A 64 11.37 -8.87 -5.36
CA GLN A 64 12.25 -9.92 -5.84
C GLN A 64 13.56 -9.89 -5.07
N THR A 65 13.92 -11.01 -4.47
CA THR A 65 15.23 -11.24 -3.86
C THR A 65 15.89 -12.45 -4.53
N LYS A 66 17.18 -12.68 -4.28
CA LYS A 66 17.88 -13.87 -4.81
C LYS A 66 17.22 -15.19 -4.39
N ALA A 67 16.65 -15.23 -3.18
CA ALA A 67 16.14 -16.47 -2.59
C ALA A 67 14.62 -16.66 -2.76
N LEU A 68 13.85 -15.57 -2.86
CA LEU A 68 12.39 -15.65 -2.91
C LEU A 68 11.75 -14.41 -3.55
N GLN A 69 10.49 -14.58 -3.96
CA GLN A 69 9.60 -13.51 -4.40
C GLN A 69 8.47 -13.33 -3.38
N VAL A 70 8.17 -12.08 -3.04
CA VAL A 70 7.10 -11.73 -2.09
C VAL A 70 6.08 -10.82 -2.78
N GLY A 71 4.89 -11.35 -3.01
CA GLY A 71 3.75 -10.53 -3.43
C GLY A 71 3.37 -9.53 -2.34
N CYS A 72 3.23 -8.28 -2.74
CA CYS A 72 2.90 -7.16 -1.87
C CYS A 72 1.67 -6.44 -2.39
N LEU A 73 0.69 -6.23 -1.52
CA LEU A 73 -0.50 -5.43 -1.79
C LEU A 73 -0.50 -4.26 -0.82
N LEU A 74 -0.83 -3.06 -1.30
CA LEU A 74 -0.93 -1.87 -0.47
C LEU A 74 -2.25 -1.15 -0.71
N ARG A 75 -2.73 -0.50 0.34
CA ARG A 75 -3.86 0.43 0.32
C ARG A 75 -3.47 1.67 1.13
N LEU A 76 -3.47 2.83 0.50
CA LEU A 76 -3.23 4.12 1.13
C LEU A 76 -4.53 4.91 1.12
N GLU A 77 -4.99 5.31 2.30
CA GLU A 77 -6.27 6.01 2.51
C GLU A 77 -5.97 7.41 3.07
N PRO A 78 -6.01 8.45 2.22
CA PRO A 78 -5.86 9.84 2.63
C PRO A 78 -7.09 10.34 3.42
N ASN A 79 -6.85 11.10 4.48
CA ASN A 79 -7.85 11.93 5.14
C ASN A 79 -7.39 13.39 5.12
N ALA A 80 -7.83 14.13 4.10
CA ALA A 80 -7.45 15.52 3.89
C ALA A 80 -7.92 16.45 5.03
N GLN A 81 -9.07 16.17 5.66
CA GLN A 81 -9.57 16.99 6.77
C GLN A 81 -8.69 16.85 8.01
N ALA A 82 -8.27 15.63 8.33
CA ALA A 82 -7.41 15.36 9.48
C ALA A 82 -5.91 15.56 9.18
N GLN A 83 -5.52 15.72 7.91
CA GLN A 83 -4.13 15.68 7.45
C GLN A 83 -3.42 14.39 7.89
N MET A 84 -4.11 13.26 7.74
CA MET A 84 -3.64 11.93 8.15
C MET A 84 -3.72 10.96 6.98
N TYR A 85 -2.87 9.94 6.99
CA TYR A 85 -2.98 8.77 6.12
C TYR A 85 -3.21 7.52 6.96
N ARG A 86 -3.97 6.57 6.42
CA ARG A 86 -3.94 5.17 6.84
C ARG A 86 -3.32 4.34 5.73
N LEU A 87 -2.13 3.80 5.98
CA LEU A 87 -1.42 2.90 5.08
C LEU A 87 -1.56 1.46 5.60
N THR A 88 -1.96 0.56 4.72
CA THR A 88 -2.04 -0.89 5.01
C THR A 88 -1.25 -1.66 3.96
N LEU A 89 -0.27 -2.45 4.40
CA LEU A 89 0.50 -3.38 3.57
C LEU A 89 0.15 -4.81 3.95
N ARG A 90 -0.12 -5.65 2.95
CA ARG A 90 -0.29 -7.09 3.11
C ARG A 90 0.67 -7.86 2.22
N THR A 91 1.43 -8.76 2.83
CA THR A 91 2.41 -9.60 2.13
C THR A 91 2.43 -11.00 2.74
N SER A 92 3.01 -11.99 2.05
CA SER A 92 3.15 -13.35 2.60
C SER A 92 4.26 -13.49 3.67
N LYS A 93 5.01 -12.41 3.97
CA LYS A 93 6.14 -12.41 4.89
C LYS A 93 6.06 -11.21 5.84
N GLU A 94 5.81 -11.46 7.12
CA GLU A 94 5.67 -10.44 8.17
C GLU A 94 6.77 -9.35 8.17
N PRO A 95 8.08 -9.68 8.09
CA PRO A 95 9.12 -8.65 8.08
C PRO A 95 9.01 -7.71 6.89
N VAL A 96 8.55 -8.21 5.73
CA VAL A 96 8.38 -7.43 4.52
C VAL A 96 7.19 -6.48 4.66
N SER A 97 6.06 -6.95 5.20
CA SER A 97 4.89 -6.09 5.46
C SER A 97 5.27 -4.92 6.36
N ARG A 98 5.95 -5.18 7.49
CA ARG A 98 6.37 -4.13 8.43
C ARG A 98 7.35 -3.16 7.80
N HIS A 99 8.42 -3.67 7.19
CA HIS A 99 9.48 -2.82 6.66
C HIS A 99 9.01 -1.91 5.52
N LEU A 100 8.21 -2.44 4.59
CA LEU A 100 7.63 -1.63 3.52
C LEU A 100 6.65 -0.57 4.05
N CYS A 101 5.83 -0.93 5.05
CA CYS A 101 4.90 0.01 5.67
C CYS A 101 5.65 1.16 6.36
N GLU A 102 6.75 0.87 7.05
CA GLU A 102 7.59 1.87 7.70
C GLU A 102 8.28 2.81 6.71
N LEU A 103 8.90 2.28 5.65
CA LEU A 103 9.59 3.07 4.62
C LEU A 103 8.63 3.97 3.86
N LEU A 104 7.49 3.40 3.43
CA LEU A 104 6.52 4.12 2.61
C LEU A 104 5.80 5.21 3.41
N ALA A 105 5.52 4.99 4.69
CA ALA A 105 4.92 6.01 5.54
C ALA A 105 5.80 7.27 5.71
N GLN A 106 7.11 7.16 5.57
CA GLN A 106 8.03 8.32 5.66
C GLN A 106 7.98 9.22 4.41
N GLN A 107 7.29 8.78 3.34
CA GLN A 107 7.23 9.53 2.09
C GLN A 107 6.06 10.52 2.05
N PHE A 108 5.14 10.55 3.01
CA PHE A 108 3.91 11.35 2.93
C PHE A 108 3.70 12.31 4.10
#